data_AF-A0A7W1AE54-F1
#
_entry.id   AF-A0A7W1AE54-F1
#
_cell.length_a   1.000
_cell.length_b   1.000
_cell.length_c   1.000
_cell.angle_alpha   90.00
_cell.angle_beta   90.00
_cell.angle_gamma   90.00
#
_symmetry.space_group_name_H-M   'P 1'
#
loop_
_entity.id
_entity.type
_entity.pdbx_description
1 polymer ?
#
loop_
_entity_poly.entity_id
_entity_poly.type
_entity_poly.pdbx_seq_one_letter_code
_entity_poly.pdbx_strand_id
1 'polypeptide(L)'
;MPQPSEIDLTVYPDECDAFGHLNQASFLSLFERARWEMLARGPGMDVFTRAGAWPAVRKTTIDYHAAAFPGDVLRFHPVVTHHGRTSFTMRQTARRVKDDALIATAEFVFVCINREGRPMPVPPEFGEFMSRRAPTGDAQHLTVNGVSLAVETHGEGPAVLFVHGYPLDRTIWRDQIAGLDGYRRIAPDLRGMGQSDAPDLGYGMGIYADDLAALLDTLGVDDVVLCGLSMGGYVVFEFLRRWRHRVRAVILVDTRAEADGAEARRARDAA
;
A
#
# COMPACT_ATOMS: atom_id res chain seq x y z
N MET A 1 15.42 10.31 -4.33
CA MET A 1 14.86 11.10 -3.21
C MET A 1 13.99 10.17 -2.39
N PRO A 2 14.04 10.22 -1.05
CA PRO A 2 13.18 9.38 -0.20
C PRO A 2 11.70 9.65 -0.48
N GLN A 3 10.86 8.63 -0.30
CA GLN A 3 9.41 8.77 -0.40
C GLN A 3 8.92 9.83 0.62
N PRO A 4 7.82 10.58 0.39
CA PRO A 4 7.32 11.60 1.32
C PRO A 4 7.03 11.06 2.73
N SER A 5 6.76 9.75 2.85
CA SER A 5 6.55 9.06 4.12
C SER A 5 7.84 8.57 4.79
N GLU A 6 8.98 8.53 4.09
CA GLU A 6 10.25 8.09 4.66
C GLU A 6 10.94 9.20 5.45
N ILE A 7 11.23 8.93 6.72
CA ILE A 7 11.85 9.87 7.64
C ILE A 7 13.20 9.32 8.10
N ASP A 8 14.27 10.07 7.84
CA ASP A 8 15.61 9.72 8.28
C ASP A 8 15.90 10.46 9.60
N LEU A 9 16.11 9.71 10.69
CA LEU A 9 16.48 10.26 12.00
C LEU A 9 17.87 9.79 12.40
N THR A 10 18.66 10.69 12.97
CA THR A 10 19.98 10.35 13.54
C THR A 10 19.81 9.85 14.97
N VAL A 11 20.51 8.76 15.31
CA VAL A 11 20.62 8.26 16.68
C VAL A 11 21.62 9.10 17.46
N TYR A 12 21.18 9.73 18.54
CA TYR A 12 22.02 10.54 19.41
C TYR A 12 22.57 9.75 20.62
N PRO A 13 23.72 10.16 21.19
CA PRO A 13 24.31 9.48 22.34
C PRO A 13 23.39 9.36 23.56
N ASP A 14 22.51 10.34 23.80
CA ASP A 14 21.55 10.35 24.91
C ASP A 14 20.37 9.38 24.71
N GLU A 15 20.19 8.85 23.50
CA GLU A 15 19.19 7.83 23.19
C GLU A 15 19.72 6.41 23.45
N CYS A 16 21.01 6.26 23.77
CA CYS A 16 21.69 4.98 23.94
C CYS A 16 21.76 4.53 25.41
N ASP A 17 21.89 3.22 25.63
CA ASP A 17 22.07 2.63 26.96
C ASP A 17 23.55 2.51 27.34
N ALA A 18 23.81 1.97 28.54
CA ALA A 18 25.18 1.79 29.07
C ALA A 18 26.05 0.81 28.25
N PHE A 19 25.45 0.01 27.36
CA PHE A 19 26.17 -0.88 26.44
C PHE A 19 26.53 -0.19 25.12
N GLY A 20 26.13 1.07 24.92
CA GLY A 20 26.49 1.88 23.75
C GLY A 20 25.59 1.65 22.54
N HIS A 21 24.50 0.90 22.70
CA HIS A 21 23.49 0.70 21.65
C HIS A 21 22.28 1.61 21.92
N LEU A 22 21.53 1.91 20.86
CA LEU A 22 20.23 2.56 20.97
C LEU A 22 19.35 1.79 21.96
N ASN A 23 18.87 2.48 23.00
CA ASN A 23 18.05 1.88 24.04
C ASN A 23 16.69 1.47 23.45
N GLN A 24 16.22 0.29 23.81
CA GLN A 24 14.93 -0.24 23.32
C GLN A 24 13.75 0.68 23.63
N ALA A 25 13.76 1.38 24.78
CA ALA A 25 12.72 2.35 25.11
C ALA A 25 12.75 3.59 24.20
N SER A 26 13.93 4.01 23.74
CA SER A 26 14.10 5.18 22.86
C SER A 26 13.46 4.97 21.48
N PHE A 27 13.27 3.73 21.03
CA PHE A 27 12.57 3.45 19.77
C PHE A 27 11.15 4.01 19.76
N LEU A 28 10.42 4.00 20.89
CA LEU A 28 9.07 4.55 20.95
C LEU A 28 9.06 6.03 20.56
N SER A 29 9.99 6.80 21.12
CA SER A 29 10.14 8.23 20.83
C SER A 29 10.60 8.46 19.39
N LEU A 30 11.48 7.63 18.84
CA LEU A 30 11.91 7.73 17.44
C LEU A 30 10.77 7.42 16.46
N PHE A 31 10.01 6.35 16.70
CA PHE A 31 8.82 6.04 15.89
C PHE A 31 7.78 7.15 15.94
N GLU A 32 7.59 7.76 17.11
CA GLU A 32 6.70 8.92 17.27
C GLU A 32 7.19 10.16 16.53
N ARG A 33 8.47 10.52 16.67
CA ARG A 33 9.09 11.62 15.93
C ARG A 33 8.96 11.42 14.42
N ALA A 34 9.16 10.20 13.93
CA ALA A 34 8.96 9.88 12.52
C ALA A 34 7.50 10.11 12.07
N ARG A 35 6.49 9.73 12.87
CA ARG A 35 5.09 10.02 12.53
C ARG A 35 4.81 11.53 12.48
N TRP A 36 5.36 12.30 13.41
CA TRP A 36 5.21 13.75 13.41
C TRP A 36 5.89 14.41 12.21
N GLU A 37 7.13 14.05 11.89
CA GLU A 37 7.81 14.57 10.69
C GLU A 37 7.07 14.20 9.40
N MET A 38 6.49 13.00 9.32
CA MET A 38 5.63 12.60 8.20
C MET A 38 4.40 13.52 8.08
N LEU A 39 3.73 13.83 9.18
CA LEU A 39 2.57 14.75 9.18
C LEU A 39 2.96 16.16 8.75
N ALA A 40 4.13 16.65 9.19
CA ALA A 40 4.65 17.95 8.79
C ALA A 40 4.91 18.04 7.26
N ARG A 41 5.19 16.91 6.61
CA ARG A 41 5.37 16.81 5.14
C ARG A 41 4.06 16.57 4.38
N GLY A 42 2.93 16.50 5.07
CA GLY A 42 1.65 16.07 4.52
C GLY A 42 0.47 16.95 4.95
N PRO A 43 -0.47 16.42 5.76
CA PRO A 43 -1.71 17.10 6.12
C PRO A 43 -1.51 18.19 7.19
N GLY A 44 -0.28 18.36 7.67
CA GLY A 44 0.07 19.29 8.73
C GLY A 44 0.07 18.62 10.10
N MET A 45 0.94 19.15 10.98
CA MET A 45 1.04 18.74 12.39
C MET A 45 -0.25 18.97 13.18
N ASP A 46 -1.11 19.87 12.69
CA ASP A 46 -2.34 20.30 13.35
C ASP A 46 -3.58 19.52 12.87
N VAL A 47 -3.45 18.54 11.96
CA VAL A 47 -4.59 17.80 11.36
C VAL A 47 -5.56 17.26 12.41
N PHE A 48 -5.03 16.70 13.50
CA PHE A 48 -5.84 16.14 14.59
C PHE A 48 -6.49 17.22 15.46
N THR A 49 -5.79 18.35 15.62
CA THR A 49 -6.32 19.51 16.35
C THR A 49 -7.44 20.18 15.57
N ARG A 50 -7.28 20.36 14.25
CA ARG A 50 -8.33 20.89 13.35
C ARG A 50 -9.56 20.00 13.34
N ALA A 51 -9.37 18.67 13.40
CA ALA A 51 -10.46 17.70 13.43
C ALA A 51 -11.09 17.48 14.83
N GLY A 52 -10.48 17.98 15.91
CA GLY A 52 -10.91 17.70 17.28
C GLY A 52 -10.86 16.20 17.65
N ALA A 53 -10.02 15.43 16.96
CA ALA A 53 -9.93 13.98 17.08
C ALA A 53 -8.44 13.58 17.15
N TRP A 54 -8.01 13.10 18.31
CA TRP A 54 -6.60 12.77 18.57
C TRP A 54 -6.38 11.27 18.60
N PRO A 55 -5.34 10.77 17.90
CA PRO A 55 -5.00 9.36 17.93
C PRO A 55 -4.29 9.02 19.24
N ALA A 56 -4.92 8.19 20.06
CA ALA A 56 -4.32 7.59 21.24
C ALA A 56 -3.85 6.17 20.90
N VAL A 57 -2.60 5.85 21.24
CA VAL A 57 -2.04 4.50 21.08
C VAL A 57 -2.73 3.58 22.09
N ARG A 58 -3.44 2.57 21.60
CA ARG A 58 -4.08 1.52 22.40
C ARG A 58 -3.15 0.32 22.63
N LYS A 59 -2.32 0.00 21.63
CA LYS A 59 -1.37 -1.13 21.69
C LYS A 59 -0.15 -0.80 20.85
N THR A 60 1.02 -1.19 21.36
CA THR A 60 2.28 -1.19 20.61
C THR A 60 2.94 -2.56 20.71
N THR A 61 3.43 -3.06 19.59
CA THR A 61 4.36 -4.21 19.53
C THR A 61 5.61 -3.74 18.80
N ILE A 62 6.80 -4.03 19.33
CA ILE A 62 8.08 -3.73 18.66
C ILE A 62 8.93 -4.98 18.69
N ASP A 63 9.43 -5.37 17.52
CA ASP A 63 10.45 -6.40 17.35
C ASP A 63 11.79 -5.74 17.01
N TYR A 64 12.84 -6.16 17.70
CA TYR A 64 14.20 -5.65 17.53
C TYR A 64 15.06 -6.70 16.83
N HIS A 65 15.62 -6.34 15.69
CA HIS A 65 16.28 -7.27 14.78
C HIS A 65 17.81 -7.10 14.76
N ALA A 66 18.29 -5.87 14.98
CA ALA A 66 19.72 -5.56 15.06
C ALA A 66 19.97 -4.34 15.95
N ALA A 67 21.19 -4.22 16.50
CA ALA A 67 21.60 -3.06 17.27
C ALA A 67 21.85 -1.84 16.37
N ALA A 68 21.58 -0.63 16.87
CA ALA A 68 21.98 0.65 16.28
C ALA A 68 22.87 1.44 17.25
N PHE A 69 23.70 2.33 16.72
CA PHE A 69 24.75 3.03 17.48
C PHE A 69 24.64 4.56 17.30
N PRO A 70 25.22 5.36 18.21
CA PRO A 70 25.33 6.81 18.02
C PRO A 70 25.88 7.18 16.65
N GLY A 71 25.22 8.12 15.97
CA GLY A 71 25.57 8.58 14.63
C GLY A 71 25.01 7.72 13.49
N ASP A 72 24.41 6.56 13.76
CA ASP A 72 23.62 5.85 12.75
C ASP A 72 22.43 6.73 12.32
N VAL A 73 22.13 6.72 11.02
CA VAL A 73 20.89 7.28 10.49
C VAL A 73 19.92 6.13 10.24
N LEU A 74 18.74 6.21 10.85
CA LEU A 74 17.66 5.24 10.69
C LEU A 74 16.55 5.84 9.83
N ARG A 75 16.23 5.15 8.73
CA ARG A 75 15.09 5.44 7.86
C ARG A 75 13.85 4.74 8.38
N PHE A 76 12.85 5.54 8.72
CA PHE A 76 11.55 5.09 9.17
C PHE A 76 10.54 5.09 8.04
N HIS A 77 9.77 4.01 7.90
CA HIS A 77 8.71 3.91 6.90
C HIS A 77 7.35 3.55 7.53
N PRO A 78 6.47 4.53 7.79
CA PRO A 78 5.13 4.34 8.29
C PRO A 78 4.12 3.97 7.19
N VAL A 79 3.30 2.96 7.46
CA VAL A 79 2.23 2.49 6.59
C VAL A 79 0.99 2.19 7.42
N VAL A 80 -0.18 2.69 7.02
CA VAL A 80 -1.44 2.26 7.62
C VAL A 80 -1.80 0.88 7.05
N THR A 81 -1.92 -0.11 7.93
CA THR A 81 -2.26 -1.50 7.56
C THR A 81 -3.73 -1.84 7.81
N HIS A 82 -4.42 -1.05 8.62
CA HIS A 82 -5.85 -1.18 8.88
C HIS A 82 -6.46 0.20 9.12
N HIS A 83 -7.62 0.47 8.54
CA HIS A 83 -8.35 1.72 8.71
C HIS A 83 -9.82 1.42 8.99
N GLY A 84 -10.27 1.74 10.20
CA GLY A 84 -11.66 1.61 10.64
C GLY A 84 -12.26 2.98 10.95
N ARG A 85 -13.54 3.02 11.33
CA ARG A 85 -14.26 4.28 11.56
C ARG A 85 -13.59 5.17 12.62
N THR A 86 -13.17 4.59 13.74
CA THR A 86 -12.64 5.33 14.90
C THR A 86 -11.25 4.85 15.32
N SER A 87 -10.60 4.03 14.50
CA SER A 87 -9.33 3.39 14.83
C SER A 87 -8.54 3.08 13.56
N PHE A 88 -7.23 3.02 13.66
CA PHE A 88 -6.36 2.58 12.57
C PHE A 88 -5.13 1.89 13.14
N THR A 89 -4.52 1.02 12.35
CA THR A 89 -3.27 0.34 12.69
C THR A 89 -2.17 0.83 11.75
N MET A 90 -1.02 1.16 12.32
CA MET A 90 0.16 1.60 11.58
C MET A 90 1.32 0.64 11.83
N ARG A 91 1.93 0.15 10.75
CA ARG A 91 3.22 -0.54 10.80
C ARG A 91 4.33 0.45 10.47
N GLN A 92 5.41 0.40 11.22
CA GLN A 92 6.63 1.17 10.95
C GLN A 92 7.82 0.22 10.88
N THR A 93 8.71 0.45 9.91
CA THR A 93 10.04 -0.17 9.90
C THR A 93 11.08 0.88 10.23
N ALA A 94 12.20 0.46 10.83
CA ALA A 94 13.40 1.26 11.00
C ALA A 94 14.57 0.51 10.35
N ARG A 95 15.14 1.07 9.27
CA ARG A 95 16.30 0.51 8.56
C ARG A 95 17.47 1.46 8.67
N ARG A 96 18.67 0.94 8.89
CA ARG A 96 19.86 1.79 8.90
C ARG A 96 20.23 2.19 7.48
N VAL A 97 20.46 3.48 7.24
CA VAL A 97 20.70 4.02 5.89
C VAL A 97 22.01 3.51 5.26
N LYS A 98 23.06 3.29 6.05
CA LYS A 98 24.40 2.97 5.52
C LYS A 98 24.51 1.58 4.88
N ASP A 99 23.69 0.63 5.34
CA ASP A 99 23.80 -0.80 5.00
C ASP A 99 22.43 -1.48 4.78
N ASP A 100 21.34 -0.70 4.82
CA ASP A 100 19.95 -1.15 4.74
C ASP A 100 19.55 -2.22 5.79
N ALA A 101 20.31 -2.36 6.87
CA ALA A 101 20.01 -3.35 7.90
C ALA A 101 18.66 -3.04 8.57
N LEU A 102 17.78 -4.05 8.67
CA LEU A 102 16.53 -3.94 9.42
C LEU A 102 16.87 -3.90 10.92
N ILE A 103 16.62 -2.76 11.55
CA ILE A 103 16.93 -2.54 12.97
C ILE A 103 15.73 -2.91 13.84
N ALA A 104 14.53 -2.41 13.49
CA ALA A 104 13.31 -2.68 14.23
C ALA A 104 12.07 -2.66 13.34
N THR A 105 11.04 -3.38 13.77
CA THR A 105 9.68 -3.28 13.22
C THR A 105 8.71 -3.00 14.34
N ALA A 106 7.74 -2.11 14.12
CA ALA A 106 6.74 -1.78 15.10
C ALA A 106 5.33 -1.80 14.49
N GLU A 107 4.36 -2.18 15.31
CA GLU A 107 2.93 -2.07 15.04
C GLU A 107 2.29 -1.24 16.14
N PHE A 108 1.54 -0.21 15.73
CA PHE A 108 0.79 0.68 16.61
C PHE A 108 -0.69 0.60 16.26
N VAL A 109 -1.52 0.28 17.24
CA VAL A 109 -2.98 0.33 17.12
C VAL A 109 -3.47 1.61 17.76
N PHE A 110 -4.10 2.47 16.99
CA PHE A 110 -4.63 3.76 17.43
C PHE A 110 -6.15 3.74 17.54
N VAL A 111 -6.67 4.49 18.50
CA VAL A 111 -8.08 4.90 18.58
C VAL A 111 -8.15 6.42 18.57
N CYS A 112 -9.05 6.99 17.79
CA CYS A 112 -9.27 8.43 17.78
C CYS A 112 -10.27 8.82 18.86
N ILE A 113 -9.92 9.80 19.69
CA ILE A 113 -10.75 10.29 20.79
C ILE A 113 -10.80 11.82 20.82
N ASN A 114 -11.86 12.39 21.39
CA ASN A 114 -11.91 13.80 21.73
C ASN A 114 -11.24 14.07 23.09
N ARG A 115 -11.26 15.33 23.57
CA ARG A 115 -10.67 15.72 24.86
C ARG A 115 -11.32 15.05 26.08
N GLU A 116 -12.57 14.64 25.96
CA GLU A 116 -13.29 13.90 26.99
C GLU A 116 -13.11 12.38 26.90
N GLY A 117 -12.25 11.90 25.99
CA GLY A 117 -11.98 10.47 25.79
C GLY A 117 -13.06 9.73 25.00
N ARG A 118 -14.02 10.42 24.38
CA ARG A 118 -15.07 9.81 23.57
C ARG A 118 -14.55 9.43 22.18
N PRO A 119 -14.93 8.26 21.63
CA PRO A 119 -14.51 7.86 20.29
C PRO A 119 -14.91 8.88 19.23
N MET A 120 -13.96 9.24 18.38
CA MET A 120 -14.14 10.13 17.23
C MET A 120 -13.77 9.41 15.94
N PRO A 121 -14.38 9.78 14.80
CA PRO A 121 -13.93 9.29 13.51
C PRO A 121 -12.46 9.62 13.25
N VAL A 122 -11.76 8.77 12.49
CA VAL A 122 -10.44 9.12 11.96
C VAL A 122 -10.60 10.32 11.03
N PRO A 123 -9.78 11.38 11.14
CA PRO A 123 -9.90 12.55 10.28
C PRO A 123 -9.77 12.18 8.78
N PRO A 124 -10.70 12.61 7.91
CA PRO A 124 -10.65 12.29 6.48
C PRO A 124 -9.33 12.74 5.82
N GLU A 125 -8.84 13.94 6.13
CA GLU A 125 -7.57 14.46 5.60
C GLU A 125 -6.36 13.57 5.96
N PHE A 126 -6.35 12.99 7.16
CA PHE A 126 -5.33 12.04 7.56
C PHE A 126 -5.49 10.71 6.79
N GLY A 127 -6.71 10.20 6.68
CA GLY A 127 -7.01 8.99 5.90
C GLY A 127 -6.60 9.13 4.44
N GLU A 128 -6.94 10.26 3.80
CA GLU A 128 -6.56 10.59 2.43
C GLU A 128 -5.04 10.68 2.29
N PHE A 129 -4.35 11.41 3.19
CA PHE A 129 -2.90 11.52 3.14
C PHE A 129 -2.20 10.16 3.31
N MET A 130 -2.65 9.34 4.27
CA MET A 130 -2.07 8.01 4.48
C MET A 130 -2.38 7.05 3.33
N SER A 131 -3.46 7.30 2.59
CA SER A 131 -3.80 6.59 1.36
C SER A 131 -2.99 7.09 0.15
N ARG A 132 -2.47 8.33 0.19
CA ARG A 132 -1.54 8.86 -0.82
C ARG A 132 -0.15 8.24 -0.64
N ARG A 133 0.13 7.16 -1.37
CA ARG A 133 1.53 6.77 -1.64
C ARG A 133 2.20 7.81 -2.54
N ALA A 134 3.52 7.95 -2.44
CA ALA A 134 4.28 8.88 -3.29
C ALA A 134 4.03 8.62 -4.77
N PRO A 135 4.28 9.62 -5.64
CA PRO A 135 4.25 9.41 -7.08
C PRO A 135 5.27 8.34 -7.45
N THR A 136 4.80 7.14 -7.75
CA THR A 136 5.61 6.07 -8.33
C THR A 136 5.56 6.17 -9.85
N GLY A 137 6.21 7.21 -10.40
CA GLY A 137 6.31 7.43 -11.85
C GLY A 137 5.03 7.95 -12.50
N ASP A 138 5.16 8.46 -13.73
CA ASP A 138 4.11 9.05 -14.57
C ASP A 138 3.05 8.01 -15.00
N ALA A 139 2.26 7.49 -14.05
CA ALA A 139 1.04 6.79 -14.42
C ALA A 139 0.04 7.78 -14.99
N GLN A 140 -0.50 7.44 -16.16
CA GLN A 140 -1.66 8.12 -16.69
C GLN A 140 -2.88 7.69 -15.88
N HIS A 141 -3.80 8.63 -15.66
CA HIS A 141 -5.07 8.35 -15.02
C HIS A 141 -6.15 8.21 -16.09
N LEU A 142 -6.83 7.07 -16.12
CA LEU A 142 -7.89 6.76 -17.07
C LEU A 142 -9.18 6.47 -16.31
N THR A 143 -10.22 7.27 -16.59
CA THR A 143 -11.53 7.07 -16.00
C THR A 143 -12.26 5.92 -16.70
N VAL A 144 -12.57 4.87 -15.97
CA VAL A 144 -13.33 3.70 -16.43
C VAL A 144 -14.41 3.36 -15.42
N ASN A 145 -15.62 3.03 -15.87
CA ASN A 145 -16.75 2.65 -14.98
C ASN A 145 -16.96 3.58 -13.76
N GLY A 146 -16.70 4.88 -13.93
CA GLY A 146 -16.85 5.88 -12.87
C GLY A 146 -15.71 5.92 -11.83
N VAL A 147 -14.59 5.24 -12.07
CA VAL A 147 -13.37 5.31 -11.24
C VAL A 147 -12.16 5.73 -12.08
N SER A 148 -11.30 6.58 -11.52
CA SER A 148 -10.00 6.92 -12.12
C SER A 148 -8.97 5.84 -11.77
N LEU A 149 -8.47 5.11 -12.77
CA LEU A 149 -7.40 4.14 -12.57
C LEU A 149 -6.05 4.74 -12.94
N ALA A 150 -5.04 4.55 -12.08
CA ALA A 150 -3.66 4.83 -12.41
C ALA A 150 -3.09 3.68 -13.23
N VAL A 151 -2.53 3.98 -14.40
CA VAL A 151 -2.07 2.97 -15.37
C VAL A 151 -0.71 3.35 -15.92
N GLU A 152 0.18 2.36 -15.97
CA GLU A 152 1.47 2.47 -16.62
C GLU A 152 1.44 1.67 -17.93
N THR A 153 1.78 2.31 -19.04
CA THR A 153 1.78 1.70 -20.38
C THR A 153 3.14 1.91 -21.05
N HIS A 154 3.74 0.83 -21.56
CA HIS A 154 5.05 0.87 -22.20
C HIS A 154 5.11 0.08 -23.50
N GLY A 155 5.75 0.67 -24.51
CA GLY A 155 5.99 0.04 -25.82
C GLY A 155 4.72 -0.16 -26.64
N GLU A 156 4.90 -0.86 -27.75
CA GLU A 156 3.89 -1.15 -28.77
C GLU A 156 3.89 -2.65 -29.10
N GLY A 157 2.88 -3.09 -29.85
CA GLY A 157 2.73 -4.50 -30.26
C GLY A 157 1.63 -5.23 -29.49
N PRO A 158 1.65 -6.58 -29.44
CA PRO A 158 0.62 -7.35 -28.76
C PRO A 158 0.54 -6.99 -27.28
N ALA A 159 -0.68 -6.83 -26.75
CA ALA A 159 -0.88 -6.34 -25.40
C ALA A 159 -0.67 -7.43 -24.34
N VAL A 160 -0.02 -7.04 -23.24
CA VAL A 160 0.09 -7.83 -22.00
C VAL A 160 -0.42 -6.98 -20.84
N LEU A 161 -1.46 -7.44 -20.16
CA LEU A 161 -2.05 -6.78 -19.00
C LEU A 161 -1.57 -7.47 -17.71
N PHE A 162 -0.85 -6.73 -16.89
CA PHE A 162 -0.30 -7.19 -15.62
C PHE A 162 -1.23 -6.79 -14.46
N VAL A 163 -1.79 -7.79 -13.77
CA VAL A 163 -2.78 -7.62 -12.70
C VAL A 163 -2.15 -8.02 -11.36
N HIS A 164 -1.89 -7.01 -10.51
CA HIS A 164 -1.25 -7.21 -9.22
C HIS A 164 -2.15 -7.92 -8.19
N GLY A 165 -1.54 -8.46 -7.14
CA GLY A 165 -2.25 -9.05 -5.99
C GLY A 165 -2.67 -8.01 -4.95
N TYR A 166 -3.37 -8.43 -3.89
CA TYR A 166 -3.69 -7.58 -2.74
C TYR A 166 -2.57 -7.63 -1.69
N PRO A 167 -2.23 -6.53 -1.00
CA PRO A 167 -2.64 -5.12 -1.19
C PRO A 167 -1.58 -4.36 -2.01
N LEU A 168 -1.14 -4.94 -3.12
CA LEU A 168 -0.06 -4.42 -3.93
C LEU A 168 -0.58 -3.35 -4.92
N ASP A 169 0.32 -2.86 -5.77
CA ASP A 169 0.02 -1.96 -6.88
C ASP A 169 0.86 -2.38 -8.11
N ARG A 170 0.73 -1.68 -9.23
CA ARG A 170 1.41 -1.97 -10.51
C ARG A 170 2.93 -2.08 -10.38
N THR A 171 3.54 -1.47 -9.36
CA THR A 171 5.00 -1.38 -9.24
C THR A 171 5.68 -2.72 -9.00
N ILE A 172 4.93 -3.75 -8.59
CA ILE A 172 5.47 -5.11 -8.51
C ILE A 172 5.92 -5.66 -9.86
N TRP A 173 5.40 -5.13 -10.96
CA TRP A 173 5.71 -5.58 -12.30
C TRP A 173 6.87 -4.83 -12.96
N ARG A 174 7.54 -3.90 -12.27
CA ARG A 174 8.58 -3.03 -12.85
C ARG A 174 9.67 -3.82 -13.59
N ASP A 175 10.19 -4.87 -12.96
CA ASP A 175 11.26 -5.67 -13.56
C ASP A 175 10.76 -6.47 -14.76
N GLN A 176 9.52 -6.98 -14.73
CA GLN A 176 8.91 -7.67 -15.86
C GLN A 176 8.61 -6.72 -17.02
N ILE A 177 8.12 -5.52 -16.73
CA ILE A 177 7.88 -4.47 -17.73
C ILE A 177 9.20 -4.07 -18.39
N ALA A 178 10.25 -3.85 -17.60
CA ALA A 178 11.57 -3.46 -18.09
C ALA A 178 12.24 -4.58 -18.91
N GLY A 179 12.02 -5.86 -18.55
CA GLY A 179 12.61 -7.01 -19.23
C GLY A 179 11.84 -7.56 -20.44
N LEU A 180 10.61 -7.08 -20.69
CA LEU A 180 9.73 -7.63 -21.73
C LEU A 180 9.60 -6.68 -22.93
N ASP A 181 10.48 -6.83 -23.91
CA ASP A 181 10.45 -6.02 -25.14
C ASP A 181 9.55 -6.62 -26.23
N GLY A 182 9.08 -5.77 -27.17
CA GLY A 182 8.24 -6.17 -28.30
C GLY A 182 6.75 -6.34 -28.00
N TYR A 183 6.31 -5.97 -26.80
CA TYR A 183 4.92 -6.02 -26.36
C TYR A 183 4.47 -4.66 -25.83
N ARG A 184 3.17 -4.37 -25.99
CA ARG A 184 2.50 -3.28 -25.29
C ARG A 184 2.19 -3.75 -23.87
N ARG A 185 2.98 -3.30 -22.90
CA ARG A 185 2.85 -3.68 -21.49
C ARG A 185 1.92 -2.70 -20.80
N ILE A 186 0.90 -3.21 -20.12
CA ILE A 186 -0.12 -2.40 -19.44
C ILE A 186 -0.20 -2.89 -17.99
N ALA A 187 0.03 -2.00 -17.03
CA ALA A 187 -0.02 -2.33 -15.61
C ALA A 187 -0.86 -1.27 -14.87
N PRO A 188 -2.14 -1.55 -14.61
CA PRO A 188 -2.98 -0.70 -13.80
C PRO A 188 -2.82 -0.99 -12.32
N ASP A 189 -3.08 0.02 -11.50
CA ASP A 189 -3.50 -0.18 -10.13
C ASP A 189 -5.01 -0.49 -10.13
N LEU A 190 -5.41 -1.59 -9.49
CA LEU A 190 -6.83 -1.92 -9.32
C LEU A 190 -7.52 -0.85 -8.45
N ARG A 191 -8.83 -0.65 -8.64
CA ARG A 191 -9.62 0.25 -7.77
C ARG A 191 -9.36 -0.04 -6.29
N GLY A 192 -9.23 1.00 -5.48
CA GLY A 192 -8.87 0.90 -4.07
C GLY A 192 -7.40 0.55 -3.79
N MET A 193 -6.55 0.47 -4.81
CA MET A 193 -5.14 0.11 -4.70
C MET A 193 -4.26 1.14 -5.39
N GLY A 194 -3.00 1.22 -4.94
CA GLY A 194 -2.00 2.10 -5.53
C GLY A 194 -2.47 3.56 -5.61
N GLN A 195 -2.46 4.12 -6.81
CA GLN A 195 -2.88 5.49 -7.11
C GLN A 195 -4.27 5.55 -7.75
N SER A 196 -4.99 4.45 -7.87
CA SER A 196 -6.37 4.43 -8.36
C SER A 196 -7.36 4.91 -7.30
N ASP A 197 -8.51 5.41 -7.75
CA ASP A 197 -9.61 5.82 -6.86
C ASP A 197 -10.03 4.68 -5.93
N ALA A 198 -10.38 5.03 -4.69
CA ALA A 198 -10.80 4.12 -3.64
C ALA A 198 -12.24 4.45 -3.17
N PRO A 199 -13.29 4.12 -3.96
CA PRO A 199 -14.68 4.40 -3.60
C PRO A 199 -15.12 3.59 -2.37
N ASP A 200 -16.10 4.08 -1.61
CA ASP A 200 -16.59 3.41 -0.38
C ASP A 200 -17.15 1.99 -0.64
N LEU A 201 -17.66 1.75 -1.85
CA LEU A 201 -18.30 0.49 -2.26
C LEU A 201 -17.87 0.10 -3.68
N GLY A 202 -18.21 -1.13 -4.08
CA GLY A 202 -17.97 -1.63 -5.44
C GLY A 202 -16.64 -2.35 -5.58
N TYR A 203 -16.38 -3.29 -4.69
CA TYR A 203 -15.23 -4.19 -4.73
C TYR A 203 -15.68 -5.62 -4.99
N GLY A 204 -14.88 -6.39 -5.73
CA GLY A 204 -15.13 -7.79 -6.03
C GLY A 204 -14.53 -8.19 -7.36
N MET A 205 -14.24 -9.48 -7.54
CA MET A 205 -13.56 -9.99 -8.75
C MET A 205 -14.29 -9.60 -10.03
N GLY A 206 -15.63 -9.60 -10.01
CA GLY A 206 -16.45 -9.16 -11.14
C GLY A 206 -16.20 -7.70 -11.50
N ILE A 207 -16.22 -6.82 -10.50
CA ILE A 207 -16.02 -5.39 -10.70
C ILE A 207 -14.58 -5.08 -11.15
N TYR A 208 -13.58 -5.73 -10.54
CA TYR A 208 -12.20 -5.61 -11.00
C TYR A 208 -12.07 -6.04 -12.47
N ALA A 209 -12.73 -7.13 -12.88
CA ALA A 209 -12.69 -7.60 -14.25
C ALA A 209 -13.44 -6.64 -15.21
N ASP A 210 -14.58 -6.08 -14.80
CA ASP A 210 -15.33 -5.06 -15.56
C ASP A 210 -14.50 -3.80 -15.81
N ASP A 211 -13.73 -3.36 -14.81
CA ASP A 211 -12.79 -2.23 -14.94
C ASP A 211 -11.66 -2.50 -15.90
N LEU A 212 -11.04 -3.67 -15.81
CA LEU A 212 -9.98 -4.05 -16.72
C LEU A 212 -10.49 -4.16 -18.16
N ALA A 213 -11.73 -4.61 -18.37
CA ALA A 213 -12.33 -4.66 -19.69
C ALA A 213 -12.53 -3.24 -20.26
N ALA A 214 -13.11 -2.34 -19.46
CA ALA A 214 -13.30 -0.95 -19.84
C ALA A 214 -11.96 -0.20 -20.05
N LEU A 215 -10.93 -0.55 -19.29
CA LEU A 215 -9.57 -0.05 -19.48
C LEU A 215 -8.99 -0.49 -20.84
N LEU A 216 -9.13 -1.76 -21.20
CA LEU A 216 -8.67 -2.26 -22.49
C LEU A 216 -9.43 -1.59 -23.64
N ASP A 217 -10.73 -1.34 -23.49
CA ASP A 217 -11.53 -0.59 -24.47
C ASP A 217 -11.02 0.85 -24.63
N THR A 218 -10.74 1.53 -23.51
CA THR A 218 -10.21 2.89 -23.49
C THR A 218 -8.84 2.98 -24.16
N LEU A 219 -8.02 1.93 -24.02
CA LEU A 219 -6.70 1.82 -24.61
C LEU A 219 -6.71 1.32 -26.07
N GLY A 220 -7.87 0.96 -26.61
CA GLY A 220 -8.02 0.41 -27.97
C GLY A 220 -7.37 -0.97 -28.14
N VAL A 221 -7.45 -1.82 -27.12
CA VAL A 221 -6.86 -3.18 -27.13
C VAL A 221 -7.95 -4.22 -27.32
N ASP A 222 -8.04 -4.81 -28.51
CA ASP A 222 -9.08 -5.80 -28.82
C ASP A 222 -8.81 -7.16 -28.16
N ASP A 223 -7.55 -7.62 -28.19
CA ASP A 223 -7.09 -8.86 -27.57
C ASP A 223 -5.83 -8.69 -26.71
N VAL A 224 -5.68 -9.55 -25.70
CA VAL A 224 -4.69 -9.37 -24.64
C VAL A 224 -4.16 -10.68 -24.07
N VAL A 225 -2.90 -10.67 -23.63
CA VAL A 225 -2.35 -11.69 -22.72
C VAL A 225 -2.54 -11.21 -21.29
N LEU A 226 -3.18 -12.02 -20.46
CA LEU A 226 -3.44 -11.67 -19.05
C LEU A 226 -2.37 -12.29 -18.15
N CYS A 227 -1.70 -11.48 -17.32
CA CYS A 227 -0.77 -11.93 -16.29
C CYS A 227 -1.30 -11.56 -14.91
N GLY A 228 -1.62 -12.54 -14.06
CA GLY A 228 -2.23 -12.29 -12.75
C GLY A 228 -1.45 -12.91 -11.59
N LEU A 229 -1.16 -12.10 -10.57
CA LEU A 229 -0.50 -12.53 -9.33
C LEU A 229 -1.52 -12.70 -8.19
N SER A 230 -1.53 -13.85 -7.51
CA SER A 230 -2.35 -14.08 -6.30
C SER A 230 -3.82 -13.69 -6.53
N MET A 231 -4.34 -12.66 -5.84
CA MET A 231 -5.68 -12.10 -6.09
C MET A 231 -5.89 -11.69 -7.56
N GLY A 232 -4.86 -11.14 -8.21
CA GLY A 232 -4.91 -10.78 -9.63
C GLY A 232 -5.17 -11.98 -10.54
N GLY A 233 -4.75 -13.19 -10.13
CA GLY A 233 -5.13 -14.43 -10.82
C GLY A 233 -6.64 -14.70 -10.78
N TYR A 234 -7.30 -14.42 -9.66
CA TYR A 234 -8.77 -14.53 -9.55
C TYR A 234 -9.49 -13.52 -10.43
N VAL A 235 -8.97 -12.30 -10.54
CA VAL A 235 -9.48 -11.28 -11.47
C VAL A 235 -9.32 -11.77 -12.92
N VAL A 236 -8.18 -12.37 -13.26
CA VAL A 236 -7.94 -12.97 -14.58
C VAL A 236 -8.91 -14.11 -14.89
N PHE A 237 -9.21 -14.99 -13.91
CA PHE A 237 -10.21 -16.04 -14.10
C PHE A 237 -11.61 -15.47 -14.34
N GLU A 238 -11.99 -14.44 -13.60
CA GLU A 238 -13.29 -13.80 -13.80
C GLU A 238 -13.37 -13.06 -15.15
N PHE A 239 -12.26 -12.43 -15.58
CA PHE A 239 -12.15 -11.83 -16.91
C PHE A 239 -12.30 -12.89 -18.00
N LEU A 240 -11.59 -14.02 -17.88
CA LEU A 240 -11.71 -15.15 -18.81
C LEU A 240 -13.14 -15.67 -18.91
N ARG A 241 -13.84 -15.77 -17.78
CA ARG A 241 -15.22 -16.26 -17.72
C ARG A 241 -16.17 -15.37 -18.52
N ARG A 242 -15.91 -14.06 -18.59
CA ARG A 242 -16.79 -13.05 -19.21
C ARG A 242 -16.36 -12.66 -20.63
N TRP A 243 -15.07 -12.49 -20.89
CA TRP A 243 -14.52 -12.00 -22.17
C TRP A 243 -13.49 -12.96 -22.77
N ARG A 244 -13.74 -14.28 -22.72
CA ARG A 244 -12.83 -15.29 -23.29
C ARG A 244 -12.36 -14.96 -24.71
N HIS A 245 -13.21 -14.38 -25.56
CA HIS A 245 -12.89 -14.04 -26.94
C HIS A 245 -11.77 -12.99 -27.09
N ARG A 246 -11.48 -12.21 -26.04
CA ARG A 246 -10.42 -11.19 -26.02
C ARG A 246 -9.08 -11.72 -25.48
N VAL A 247 -9.03 -12.97 -24.98
CA VAL A 247 -7.84 -13.46 -24.28
C VAL A 247 -7.02 -14.38 -25.17
N ARG A 248 -5.78 -13.97 -25.48
CA ARG A 248 -4.84 -14.75 -26.30
C ARG A 248 -4.15 -15.84 -25.47
N ALA A 249 -3.68 -15.48 -24.28
CA ALA A 249 -2.98 -16.37 -23.37
C ALA A 249 -3.11 -15.86 -21.93
N VAL A 250 -2.77 -16.72 -20.97
CA VAL A 250 -2.86 -16.44 -19.54
C VAL A 250 -1.58 -16.87 -18.85
N ILE A 251 -1.06 -16.02 -17.97
CA ILE A 251 0.09 -16.26 -17.11
C ILE A 251 -0.40 -16.15 -15.67
N LEU A 252 -0.26 -17.23 -14.90
CA LEU A 252 -0.70 -17.32 -13.52
C LEU A 252 0.52 -17.35 -12.60
N VAL A 253 0.57 -16.43 -11.64
CA VAL A 253 1.69 -16.31 -10.71
C VAL A 253 1.14 -16.44 -9.29
N ASP A 254 1.64 -17.42 -8.54
CA ASP A 254 1.30 -17.66 -7.12
C ASP A 254 -0.20 -17.49 -6.80
N THR A 255 -1.04 -18.16 -7.60
CA THR A 255 -2.50 -18.11 -7.51
C THR A 255 -3.07 -19.52 -7.62
N ARG A 256 -4.36 -19.70 -7.35
CA ARG A 256 -5.04 -20.99 -7.37
C ARG A 256 -6.37 -20.92 -8.11
N ALA A 257 -6.83 -22.04 -8.66
CA ALA A 257 -8.10 -22.08 -9.40
C ALA A 257 -9.26 -22.54 -8.50
N GLU A 258 -8.97 -23.20 -7.38
CA GLU A 258 -9.97 -23.76 -6.49
C GLU A 258 -10.69 -22.66 -5.70
N ALA A 259 -12.01 -22.81 -5.61
CA ALA A 259 -12.82 -21.99 -4.71
C ALA A 259 -12.43 -22.27 -3.24
N ASP A 260 -12.59 -21.25 -2.40
CA ASP A 260 -12.44 -21.43 -0.96
C ASP A 260 -13.41 -22.50 -0.44
N GLY A 261 -12.90 -23.40 0.41
CA GLY A 261 -13.75 -24.23 1.25
C GLY A 261 -14.65 -23.37 2.14
N ALA A 262 -15.78 -23.93 2.60
CA ALA A 262 -16.77 -23.20 3.38
C ALA A 262 -16.17 -22.52 4.64
N GLU A 263 -15.15 -23.12 5.24
CA GLU A 263 -14.44 -22.58 6.40
C GLU A 263 -13.55 -21.38 6.04
N ALA A 264 -12.74 -21.47 4.99
CA ALA A 264 -11.92 -20.36 4.50
C ALA A 264 -12.77 -19.17 4.05
N ARG A 265 -13.93 -19.43 3.43
CA ARG A 265 -14.90 -18.39 3.07
C ARG A 265 -15.45 -17.67 4.29
N ARG A 266 -15.86 -18.42 5.33
CA ARG A 266 -16.34 -17.83 6.60
C ARG A 266 -15.26 -17.02 7.31
N ALA A 267 -14.01 -17.49 7.31
CA ALA A 267 -12.89 -16.78 7.93
C ALA A 267 -12.60 -15.45 7.23
N ARG A 268 -12.71 -15.39 5.89
CA ARG A 268 -12.56 -14.15 5.12
C ARG A 268 -13.70 -13.17 5.38
N ASP A 269 -14.95 -13.64 5.39
CA ASP A 269 -16.12 -12.77 5.54
C ASP A 269 -16.26 -12.20 6.97
N ALA A 270 -15.50 -12.74 7.94
CA ALA A 270 -15.45 -12.29 9.33
C ALA A 270 -14.30 -11.32 9.66
N ALA A 271 -13.38 -11.09 8.71
CA ALA A 271 -12.24 -10.19 8.82
C ALA A 271 -12.55 -8.82 8.20
#